data_AF-A0A0N5BYB4-F1
#
_entry.id   AF-A0A0N5BYB4-F1
#
_cell.length_a   1.000
_cell.length_b   1.000
_cell.length_c   1.000
_cell.angle_alpha   90.00
_cell.angle_beta   90.00
_cell.angle_gamma   90.00
#
_symmetry.space_group_name_H-M   'P 1'
#
loop_
_entity.id
_entity.type
_entity.pdbx_description
1 polymer ?
#
loop_
_entity_poly.entity_id
_entity_poly.type
_entity_poly.pdbx_seq_one_letter_code
_entity_poly.pdbx_strand_id
1 'polypeptide(L)'
;MYPAPYIVKGQNYSIKNLFVQAVLNETIRIVKNISKNRSVKKYIYVYQKFEVDPFVENITNIEFYDPYYLCITYKNMRYYNVDGIIVWSTSKNMTARCPYIKNYTETIFGPYVKALNRTFSISTQTTISSTTSSQTAKSSCQTGSLVNNEFSLKDCNNILTRRNITEWCETSFYGPDCLQRKLNSSGIPPNLITNYIDLLMEILQNGVKQVSMVQIVYNENLILVEFLRT
;
A
#
# COMPACT_ATOMS: atom_id res chain seq x y z
N MET A 1 -14.84 -6.08 -12.57
CA MET A 1 -14.81 -6.68 -11.23
C MET A 1 -14.11 -5.70 -10.30
N TYR A 2 -14.55 -5.65 -9.05
CA TYR A 2 -14.14 -4.64 -8.08
C TYR A 2 -13.66 -5.28 -6.77
N PRO A 3 -12.54 -6.04 -6.78
CA PRO A 3 -12.04 -6.68 -5.57
C PRO A 3 -11.47 -5.64 -4.58
N ALA A 4 -11.45 -5.99 -3.29
CA ALA A 4 -10.99 -5.11 -2.20
C ALA A 4 -10.02 -5.85 -1.25
N PRO A 5 -8.74 -6.04 -1.63
CA PRO A 5 -7.73 -6.72 -0.82
C PRO A 5 -7.16 -5.82 0.30
N TYR A 6 -8.01 -5.30 1.17
CA TYR A 6 -7.60 -4.38 2.23
C TYR A 6 -6.71 -5.04 3.28
N ILE A 7 -5.61 -4.38 3.62
CA ILE A 7 -4.77 -4.77 4.76
C ILE A 7 -5.45 -4.40 6.08
N VAL A 8 -5.46 -5.34 7.02
CA VAL A 8 -6.01 -5.19 8.38
C VAL A 8 -4.93 -5.31 9.46
N LYS A 9 -5.24 -4.91 10.69
CA LYS A 9 -4.33 -5.01 11.85
C LYS A 9 -4.07 -6.48 12.24
N GLY A 10 -2.97 -6.72 12.98
CA GLY A 10 -2.70 -7.98 13.68
C GLY A 10 -1.98 -9.08 12.89
N GLN A 11 -2.07 -9.10 11.55
CA GLN A 11 -1.38 -10.11 10.73
C GLN A 11 0.06 -9.68 10.38
N ASN A 12 0.96 -10.66 10.27
CA ASN A 12 2.32 -10.43 9.80
C ASN A 12 2.37 -10.05 8.31
N TYR A 13 3.50 -9.52 7.87
CA TYR A 13 3.70 -9.03 6.51
C TYR A 13 3.52 -10.10 5.42
N SER A 14 4.03 -11.30 5.65
CA SER A 14 3.94 -12.40 4.68
C SER A 14 2.49 -12.86 4.46
N ILE A 15 1.71 -13.00 5.54
CA ILE A 15 0.29 -13.39 5.48
C ILE A 15 -0.53 -12.30 4.77
N LYS A 16 -0.24 -11.03 5.05
CA LYS A 16 -0.87 -9.88 4.36
C LYS A 16 -0.61 -9.92 2.85
N ASN A 17 0.62 -10.20 2.43
CA ASN A 17 0.95 -10.35 1.01
C ASN A 17 0.20 -11.53 0.37
N LEU A 18 0.19 -12.70 1.03
CA LEU A 18 -0.53 -13.88 0.55
C LEU A 18 -2.03 -13.60 0.38
N PHE A 19 -2.64 -12.86 1.30
CA PHE A 19 -4.02 -12.44 1.19
C PHE A 19 -4.28 -11.57 -0.06
N VAL A 20 -3.45 -10.55 -0.30
CA VAL A 20 -3.56 -9.71 -1.51
C VAL A 20 -3.45 -10.55 -2.77
N GLN A 21 -2.45 -11.43 -2.84
CA GLN A 21 -2.26 -12.32 -4.00
C GLN A 21 -3.43 -13.28 -4.20
N ALA A 22 -3.98 -13.86 -3.14
CA ALA A 22 -5.12 -14.77 -3.23
C ALA A 22 -6.35 -14.07 -3.83
N VAL A 23 -6.66 -12.85 -3.38
CA VAL A 23 -7.78 -12.05 -3.91
C VAL A 23 -7.58 -11.70 -5.39
N LEU A 24 -6.37 -11.29 -5.77
CA LEU A 24 -6.06 -10.93 -7.18
C LEU A 24 -6.05 -12.15 -8.09
N ASN A 25 -5.46 -13.26 -7.66
CA ASN A 25 -5.47 -14.55 -8.38
C ASN A 25 -6.90 -15.01 -8.66
N GLU A 26 -7.76 -14.98 -7.64
CA GLU A 26 -9.14 -15.42 -7.77
C GLU A 26 -9.95 -14.48 -8.69
N THR A 27 -9.74 -13.17 -8.58
CA THR A 27 -10.37 -12.19 -9.47
C THR A 27 -10.01 -12.47 -10.93
N ILE A 28 -8.73 -12.71 -11.21
CA ILE A 28 -8.25 -13.02 -12.57
C ILE A 28 -8.80 -14.35 -13.06
N ARG A 29 -8.87 -15.38 -12.21
CA ARG A 29 -9.48 -16.68 -12.55
C ARG A 29 -10.93 -16.49 -13.00
N ILE A 30 -11.72 -15.72 -12.25
CA ILE A 30 -13.12 -15.43 -12.59
C ILE A 30 -13.22 -14.62 -13.89
N VAL A 31 -12.42 -13.56 -14.06
CA VAL A 31 -12.41 -12.75 -15.30
C VAL A 31 -12.04 -13.58 -16.52
N LYS A 32 -11.04 -14.47 -16.41
CA LYS A 32 -10.65 -15.39 -17.47
C LYS A 32 -11.79 -16.34 -17.84
N ASN A 33 -12.49 -16.88 -16.85
CA ASN A 33 -13.65 -17.76 -17.09
C ASN A 33 -14.80 -17.02 -17.77
N ILE A 34 -15.12 -15.80 -17.33
CA ILE A 34 -16.17 -14.98 -17.98
C ILE A 34 -15.77 -14.64 -19.42
N SER A 35 -14.52 -14.25 -19.65
CA SER A 35 -14.03 -13.87 -20.98
C SER A 35 -14.09 -15.05 -21.95
N LYS A 36 -13.76 -16.27 -21.49
CA LYS A 36 -13.86 -17.50 -22.29
C LYS A 36 -15.31 -17.87 -22.61
N ASN A 37 -16.22 -17.77 -21.63
CA ASN A 37 -17.59 -18.25 -21.79
C ASN A 37 -18.52 -17.26 -22.50
N ARG A 38 -18.24 -15.96 -22.42
CA ARG A 38 -19.14 -14.91 -22.93
C ARG A 38 -18.51 -14.05 -24.03
N SER A 39 -17.25 -14.26 -24.39
CA SER A 39 -16.49 -13.44 -25.35
C SER A 39 -16.51 -11.94 -25.03
N VAL A 40 -16.70 -11.57 -23.76
CA VAL A 40 -16.74 -10.17 -23.29
C VAL A 40 -15.55 -9.91 -22.39
N LYS A 41 -14.76 -8.88 -22.72
CA LYS A 41 -13.70 -8.39 -21.85
C LYS A 41 -14.30 -7.81 -20.56
N LYS A 42 -13.78 -8.24 -19.41
CA LYS A 42 -14.11 -7.65 -18.10
C LYS A 42 -12.91 -6.95 -17.52
N TYR A 43 -13.08 -5.68 -17.20
CA TYR A 43 -12.08 -4.85 -16.54
C TYR A 43 -12.00 -5.14 -15.04
N ILE A 44 -10.84 -5.00 -14.44
CA ILE A 44 -10.55 -5.16 -13.01
C ILE A 44 -10.14 -3.80 -12.44
N TYR A 45 -10.96 -3.24 -11.56
CA TYR A 45 -10.66 -2.02 -10.81
C TYR A 45 -10.57 -2.35 -9.33
N VAL A 46 -9.36 -2.35 -8.78
CA VAL A 46 -9.13 -2.81 -7.40
C VAL A 46 -9.38 -1.66 -6.43
N TYR A 47 -10.27 -1.86 -5.45
CA TYR A 47 -10.41 -0.93 -4.34
C TYR A 47 -9.26 -1.12 -3.37
N GLN A 48 -8.59 -0.03 -3.00
CA GLN A 48 -7.46 -0.07 -2.09
C GLN A 48 -7.48 1.08 -1.09
N LYS A 49 -7.27 0.75 0.19
CA LYS A 49 -7.00 1.73 1.25
C LYS A 49 -5.54 2.19 1.21
N PHE A 50 -5.29 3.33 1.83
CA PHE A 50 -3.95 3.80 2.21
C PHE A 50 -3.80 3.95 3.74
N GLU A 51 -4.81 3.49 4.48
CA GLU A 51 -4.89 3.45 5.94
C GLU A 51 -5.27 2.03 6.37
N VAL A 52 -4.63 1.51 7.40
CA VAL A 52 -4.94 0.18 7.95
C VAL A 52 -6.30 0.20 8.63
N ASP A 53 -6.56 1.25 9.41
CA ASP A 53 -7.80 1.44 10.13
C ASP A 53 -8.11 2.94 10.28
N PRO A 54 -8.97 3.50 9.40
CA PRO A 54 -9.31 4.90 9.45
C PRO A 54 -10.43 5.22 10.46
N PHE A 55 -10.88 4.24 11.24
CA PHE A 55 -11.97 4.41 12.21
C PHE A 55 -11.52 4.68 13.64
N VAL A 56 -10.20 4.74 13.88
CA VAL A 56 -9.60 5.05 15.18
C VAL A 56 -10.10 6.41 15.71
N GLU A 57 -10.43 6.46 17.00
CA GLU A 57 -10.93 7.67 17.64
C GLU A 57 -9.84 8.74 17.76
N ASN A 58 -8.66 8.33 18.22
CA ASN A 58 -7.50 9.21 18.26
C ASN A 58 -6.84 9.28 16.87
N ILE A 59 -6.97 10.45 16.23
CA ILE A 59 -6.48 10.72 14.88
C ILE A 59 -4.95 10.61 14.79
N THR A 60 -4.22 10.93 15.86
CA THR A 60 -2.76 10.77 15.88
C THR A 60 -2.32 9.31 15.87
N ASN A 61 -3.24 8.38 16.14
CA ASN A 61 -2.98 6.95 16.16
C ASN A 61 -3.39 6.26 14.84
N ILE A 62 -3.79 7.02 13.81
CA ILE A 62 -4.06 6.46 12.49
C ILE A 62 -2.77 5.83 11.96
N GLU A 63 -2.90 4.58 11.56
CA GLU A 63 -1.82 3.86 10.88
C GLU A 63 -2.06 3.95 9.38
N PHE A 64 -1.29 4.80 8.71
CA PHE A 64 -1.19 4.81 7.27
C PHE A 64 -0.41 3.60 6.76
N TYR A 65 -0.51 3.32 5.46
CA TYR A 65 0.25 2.24 4.86
C TYR A 65 1.74 2.55 4.91
N ASP A 66 2.52 1.71 5.57
CA ASP A 66 3.96 1.81 5.53
C ASP A 66 4.51 1.44 4.12
N PRO A 67 5.78 1.74 3.83
CA PRO A 67 6.36 1.44 2.52
C PRO A 67 6.28 -0.04 2.13
N TYR A 68 6.26 -0.97 3.09
CA TYR A 68 6.07 -2.39 2.80
C TYR A 68 4.62 -2.68 2.40
N TYR A 69 3.62 -2.16 3.13
CA TYR A 69 2.20 -2.25 2.75
C TYR A 69 1.95 -1.69 1.36
N LEU A 70 2.54 -0.54 1.03
CA LEU A 70 2.45 0.03 -0.31
C LEU A 70 3.04 -0.94 -1.36
N CYS A 71 4.20 -1.53 -1.07
CA CYS A 71 4.82 -2.55 -1.92
C CYS A 71 3.91 -3.77 -2.15
N ILE A 72 3.43 -4.41 -1.10
CA ILE A 72 2.64 -5.64 -1.23
C ILE A 72 1.20 -5.40 -1.71
N THR A 73 0.74 -4.15 -1.79
CA THR A 73 -0.60 -3.86 -2.34
C THR A 73 -0.49 -3.31 -3.76
N TYR A 74 0.04 -2.10 -3.92
CA TYR A 74 0.05 -1.39 -5.20
C TYR A 74 1.00 -2.02 -6.23
N LYS A 75 2.18 -2.50 -5.83
CA LYS A 75 3.10 -3.19 -6.76
C LYS A 75 2.52 -4.54 -7.20
N ASN A 76 1.84 -5.28 -6.31
CA ASN A 76 1.08 -6.47 -6.70
C ASN A 76 -0.02 -6.12 -7.72
N MET A 77 -0.85 -5.11 -7.47
CA MET A 77 -1.90 -4.70 -8.43
C MET A 77 -1.33 -4.39 -9.82
N ARG A 78 -0.17 -3.72 -9.86
CA ARG A 78 0.52 -3.45 -11.12
C ARG A 78 1.04 -4.71 -11.79
N TYR A 79 1.64 -5.63 -11.02
CA TYR A 79 2.10 -6.93 -11.52
C TYR A 79 0.97 -7.79 -12.10
N TYR A 80 -0.18 -7.82 -11.43
CA TYR A 80 -1.38 -8.50 -11.88
C TYR A 80 -2.07 -7.80 -13.07
N ASN A 81 -1.51 -6.69 -13.56
CA ASN A 81 -1.99 -5.91 -14.70
C ASN A 81 -3.48 -5.57 -14.62
N VAL A 82 -3.93 -5.12 -13.44
CA VAL A 82 -5.30 -4.64 -13.25
C VAL A 82 -5.51 -3.34 -14.04
N ASP A 83 -6.75 -3.10 -14.47
CA ASP A 83 -7.08 -1.98 -15.35
C ASP A 83 -7.08 -0.63 -14.62
N GLY A 84 -7.34 -0.63 -13.31
CA GLY A 84 -7.21 0.53 -12.46
C GLY A 84 -7.21 0.22 -10.96
N ILE A 85 -6.86 1.23 -10.16
CA ILE A 85 -6.87 1.17 -8.71
C ILE A 85 -7.73 2.34 -8.22
N ILE A 86 -8.73 2.02 -7.39
CA ILE A 86 -9.62 2.99 -6.75
C ILE A 86 -9.11 3.18 -5.32
N VAL A 87 -8.53 4.34 -5.04
CA VAL A 87 -8.06 4.67 -3.69
C VAL A 87 -9.26 5.07 -2.84
N TRP A 88 -9.47 4.37 -1.73
CA TRP A 88 -10.64 4.54 -0.87
C TRP A 88 -10.23 4.92 0.56
N SER A 89 -10.99 5.84 1.16
CA SER A 89 -10.98 6.12 2.59
C SER A 89 -12.40 6.46 3.05
N THR A 90 -12.63 6.43 4.36
CA THR A 90 -13.90 6.81 4.98
C THR A 90 -13.95 8.32 5.23
N SER A 91 -15.13 8.93 5.12
CA SER A 91 -15.37 10.33 5.46
C SER A 91 -15.38 10.61 6.96
N LYS A 92 -15.38 9.57 7.82
CA LYS A 92 -15.36 9.72 9.27
C LYS A 92 -14.18 10.60 9.71
N ASN A 93 -14.48 11.69 10.41
CA ASN A 93 -13.51 12.67 10.92
C ASN A 93 -12.58 13.26 9.85
N MET A 94 -13.03 13.37 8.59
CA MET A 94 -12.18 13.80 7.47
C MET A 94 -11.55 15.18 7.71
N THR A 95 -12.30 16.18 8.18
CA THR A 95 -11.77 17.52 8.46
C THR A 95 -10.54 17.50 9.37
N ALA A 96 -10.58 16.67 10.41
CA ALA A 96 -9.48 16.55 11.36
C ALA A 96 -8.36 15.62 10.86
N ARG A 97 -8.68 14.67 9.96
CA ARG A 97 -7.70 13.77 9.32
C ARG A 97 -6.99 14.40 8.13
N CYS A 98 -7.59 15.39 7.47
CA CYS A 98 -7.09 16.03 6.25
C CYS A 98 -5.62 16.47 6.35
N PRO A 99 -5.16 17.15 7.43
CA PRO A 99 -3.75 17.54 7.54
C PRO A 99 -2.79 16.34 7.53
N TYR A 100 -3.16 15.25 8.20
CA TYR A 100 -2.37 14.01 8.27
C TYR A 100 -2.38 13.28 6.92
N ILE A 101 -3.55 13.18 6.29
CA ILE A 101 -3.69 12.60 4.94
C ILE A 101 -2.88 13.41 3.93
N LYS A 102 -2.95 14.74 3.97
CA LYS A 102 -2.16 15.63 3.09
C LYS A 102 -0.68 15.38 3.29
N ASN A 103 -0.20 15.42 4.53
CA ASN A 103 1.21 15.22 4.85
C ASN A 103 1.71 13.83 4.39
N TYR A 104 0.98 12.76 4.72
CA TYR A 104 1.30 11.41 4.26
C TYR A 104 1.26 11.29 2.72
N THR A 105 0.31 11.94 2.07
CA THR A 105 0.20 11.94 0.60
C THR A 105 1.39 12.63 -0.05
N GLU A 106 1.78 13.79 0.45
CA GLU A 106 2.88 14.59 -0.11
C GLU A 106 4.25 13.93 0.12
N THR A 107 4.42 13.25 1.26
CA THR A 107 5.73 12.73 1.69
C THR A 107 5.95 11.25 1.35
N ILE A 108 4.91 10.42 1.40
CA ILE A 108 5.03 8.96 1.24
C ILE A 108 4.23 8.45 0.04
N PHE A 109 2.90 8.58 0.07
CA PHE A 109 2.03 7.88 -0.88
C PHE A 109 2.16 8.42 -2.31
N GLY A 110 2.12 9.74 -2.49
CA GLY A 110 2.26 10.40 -3.80
C GLY A 110 3.59 10.08 -4.48
N PRO A 111 4.75 10.27 -3.81
CA PRO A 111 6.05 9.87 -4.33
C PRO A 111 6.12 8.38 -4.70
N TYR A 112 5.55 7.50 -3.87
CA TYR A 112 5.49 6.07 -4.15
C TYR A 112 4.71 5.76 -5.43
N VAL A 113 3.49 6.30 -5.59
CA VAL A 113 2.66 6.09 -6.79
C VAL A 113 3.35 6.65 -8.04
N LYS A 114 4.01 7.82 -7.92
CA LYS A 114 4.78 8.43 -9.01
C LYS A 114 5.96 7.55 -9.43
N ALA A 115 6.69 6.98 -8.47
CA ALA A 115 7.78 6.05 -8.74
C ALA A 115 7.27 4.77 -9.41
N LEU A 116 6.17 4.19 -8.92
CA LEU A 116 5.54 3.02 -9.50
C LEU A 116 5.17 3.24 -10.97
N ASN A 117 4.61 4.40 -11.32
CA ASN A 117 4.28 4.71 -12.73
C ASN A 117 5.52 4.87 -13.62
N ARG A 118 6.61 5.46 -13.10
CA ARG A 118 7.86 5.66 -13.84
C ARG A 118 8.58 4.35 -14.15
N THR A 119 8.75 3.47 -13.15
CA THR A 119 9.45 2.20 -13.32
C THR A 119 8.82 1.34 -14.43
N PHE A 120 7.50 1.35 -14.54
CA PHE A 120 6.79 0.60 -15.58
C PHE A 120 6.72 1.32 -16.93
N SER A 121 6.75 2.65 -16.97
CA SER A 121 6.83 3.40 -18.24
C SER A 121 8.19 3.20 -18.90
N ILE A 122 9.25 3.10 -18.10
CA ILE A 122 10.61 2.81 -18.58
C ILE A 122 10.71 1.36 -19.07
N SER A 123 10.10 0.38 -18.39
CA SER A 123 10.11 -1.01 -18.86
C SER A 123 9.35 -1.21 -20.18
N THR A 124 8.41 -0.33 -20.51
CA THR A 124 7.73 -0.33 -21.82
C THR A 124 8.54 0.31 -22.96
N GLN A 125 9.68 0.97 -22.65
CA GLN A 125 10.49 1.70 -23.64
C GLN A 125 11.84 1.04 -24.00
N THR A 126 12.12 -0.18 -23.54
CA THR A 126 13.37 -0.92 -23.86
C THR A 126 12.98 -2.16 -24.68
N THR A 127 13.26 -2.33 -25.98
CA THR A 127 14.53 -2.19 -26.71
C THR A 127 14.22 -2.04 -28.21
N ILE A 128 14.56 -0.92 -28.85
CA ILE A 128 14.82 -0.90 -30.30
C ILE A 128 16.24 -0.37 -30.43
N SER A 129 17.18 -1.29 -30.67
CA SER A 129 18.53 -0.95 -31.08
C SER A 129 18.45 -0.10 -32.34
N SER A 130 19.10 1.05 -32.29
CA SER A 130 19.25 1.99 -33.38
C SER A 130 19.91 1.33 -34.58
N THR A 131 19.16 1.15 -35.66
CA THR A 131 19.72 1.02 -37.00
C THR A 131 18.92 1.92 -37.96
N THR A 132 19.63 2.97 -38.42
CA THR A 132 19.50 3.66 -39.72
C THR A 132 18.16 4.27 -40.12
N SER A 133 18.14 5.62 -40.07
CA SER A 133 17.56 6.56 -41.06
C SER A 133 16.28 6.18 -41.82
N SER A 134 15.17 6.87 -41.52
CA SER A 134 14.38 7.71 -42.46
C SER A 134 12.88 7.73 -42.13
N GLN A 135 12.37 8.93 -41.83
CA GLN A 135 11.04 9.49 -42.15
C GLN A 135 9.79 8.58 -42.12
N THR A 136 8.95 8.75 -41.08
CA THR A 136 7.54 9.23 -41.11
C THR A 136 6.83 8.79 -39.83
N ALA A 137 6.46 9.75 -38.99
CA ALA A 137 5.82 9.49 -37.70
C ALA A 137 4.34 9.12 -37.88
N LYS A 138 4.05 7.83 -38.05
CA LYS A 138 2.77 7.22 -37.67
C LYS A 138 2.90 6.73 -36.23
N SER A 139 2.21 7.37 -35.29
CA SER A 139 2.11 6.89 -33.91
C SER A 139 1.21 5.64 -33.88
N SER A 140 1.79 4.50 -34.24
CA SER A 140 1.23 3.20 -33.93
C SER A 140 1.56 2.91 -32.46
N CYS A 141 0.55 2.92 -31.59
CA CYS A 141 0.67 2.32 -30.27
C CYS A 141 0.86 0.81 -30.46
N GLN A 142 2.10 0.39 -30.69
CA GLN A 142 2.45 -1.01 -30.60
C GLN A 142 2.30 -1.44 -29.15
N THR A 143 1.40 -2.38 -28.91
CA THR A 143 1.27 -3.09 -27.63
C THR A 143 2.55 -3.89 -27.41
N GLY A 144 3.56 -3.24 -26.85
CA GLY A 144 4.78 -3.90 -26.43
C GLY A 144 4.42 -5.02 -25.47
N SER A 145 4.89 -6.23 -25.77
CA SER A 145 4.82 -7.35 -24.85
C SER A 145 5.54 -6.94 -23.57
N LEU A 146 4.79 -6.82 -22.47
CA LEU A 146 5.36 -6.61 -21.16
C LEU A 146 6.31 -7.77 -20.91
N VAL A 147 7.62 -7.50 -20.89
CA VAL A 147 8.56 -8.39 -20.23
C VAL A 147 8.02 -8.51 -18.81
N ASN A 148 7.49 -9.68 -18.48
CA ASN A 148 7.01 -9.98 -17.15
C ASN A 148 8.23 -9.88 -16.23
N ASN A 149 8.49 -8.68 -15.70
CA ASN A 149 9.28 -8.56 -14.49
C ASN A 149 8.46 -9.29 -13.43
N GLU A 150 8.81 -10.57 -13.24
CA GLU A 150 8.24 -11.43 -12.21
C GLU A 150 8.26 -10.63 -10.91
N PHE A 151 7.08 -10.37 -10.34
CA PHE A 151 6.99 -9.68 -9.06
C PHE A 151 7.67 -10.56 -8.03
N SER A 152 8.89 -10.19 -7.70
CA SER A 152 9.63 -10.87 -6.66
C SER A 152 9.25 -10.23 -5.32
N LEU A 153 8.69 -11.03 -4.43
CA LEU A 153 8.54 -10.66 -3.02
C LEU A 153 9.88 -10.23 -2.41
N LYS A 154 11.00 -10.73 -2.98
CA LYS A 154 12.36 -10.31 -2.65
C LYS A 154 12.53 -8.80 -2.72
N ASP A 155 11.94 -8.13 -3.71
CA ASP A 155 12.05 -6.67 -3.86
C ASP A 155 11.39 -5.93 -2.69
N CYS A 156 10.20 -6.38 -2.26
CA CYS A 156 9.54 -5.81 -1.09
C CYS A 156 10.26 -6.21 0.20
N ASN A 157 10.83 -7.41 0.28
CA ASN A 157 11.58 -7.84 1.46
C ASN A 157 12.90 -7.07 1.61
N ASN A 158 13.51 -6.58 0.53
CA ASN A 158 14.73 -5.77 0.59
C ASN A 158 14.53 -4.45 1.35
N ILE A 159 13.30 -3.94 1.46
CA ILE A 159 13.01 -2.74 2.26
C ILE A 159 12.74 -3.07 3.73
N LEU A 160 12.56 -4.35 4.09
CA LEU A 160 12.41 -4.81 5.47
C LEU A 160 13.77 -4.95 6.16
N THR A 161 14.39 -3.82 6.46
CA THR A 161 15.58 -3.76 7.31
C THR A 161 15.23 -3.09 8.63
N ARG A 162 15.93 -3.44 9.71
CA ARG A 162 15.77 -2.75 11.01
C ARG A 162 15.95 -1.24 10.86
N ARG A 163 16.98 -0.80 10.10
CA ARG A 163 17.24 0.61 9.81
C ARG A 163 16.04 1.29 9.16
N ASN A 164 15.52 0.74 8.06
CA ASN A 164 14.37 1.33 7.37
C ASN A 164 13.13 1.37 8.29
N ILE A 165 12.87 0.30 9.05
CA ILE A 165 11.72 0.28 9.97
C ILE A 165 11.87 1.35 11.06
N THR A 166 13.07 1.54 11.61
CA THR A 166 13.36 2.64 12.54
C THR A 166 13.06 3.99 11.90
N GLU A 167 13.60 4.26 10.70
CA GLU A 167 13.36 5.50 9.95
C GLU A 167 11.87 5.73 9.65
N TRP A 168 11.12 4.66 9.35
CA TRP A 168 9.67 4.76 9.16
C TRP A 168 8.99 5.21 10.46
N CYS A 169 9.37 4.61 11.58
CA CYS A 169 8.77 4.84 12.89
C CYS A 169 9.20 6.16 13.56
N GLU A 170 10.20 6.86 13.01
CA GLU A 170 10.50 8.24 13.38
C GLU A 170 9.42 9.22 12.85
N THR A 171 8.62 8.79 11.86
CA THR A 171 7.45 9.53 11.40
C THR A 171 6.24 9.30 12.31
N SER A 172 5.32 10.26 12.35
CA SER A 172 4.04 10.12 13.08
C SER A 172 2.95 9.37 12.29
N PHE A 173 3.29 8.69 11.18
CA PHE A 173 2.30 8.11 10.26
C PHE A 173 1.81 6.71 10.63
N TYR A 174 2.51 5.99 11.50
CA TYR A 174 2.31 4.54 11.63
C TYR A 174 1.74 4.13 12.99
N GLY A 175 1.12 5.09 13.69
CA GLY A 175 0.48 4.90 14.99
C GLY A 175 1.45 4.56 16.13
N PRO A 176 0.92 4.30 17.34
CA PRO A 176 1.74 3.99 18.51
C PRO A 176 2.48 2.66 18.36
N ASP A 177 3.55 2.50 19.12
CA ASP A 177 4.38 1.28 19.17
C ASP A 177 4.85 0.81 17.79
N CYS A 178 5.07 1.76 16.87
CA CYS A 178 5.39 1.46 15.48
C CYS A 178 6.56 0.48 15.38
N LEU A 179 7.69 0.78 16.04
CA LEU A 179 8.91 -0.02 15.90
C LEU A 179 8.67 -1.48 16.30
N GLN A 180 8.10 -1.69 17.49
CA GLN A 180 7.84 -3.02 18.02
C GLN A 180 6.85 -3.80 17.14
N ARG A 181 5.73 -3.19 16.76
CA ARG A 181 4.71 -3.85 15.92
C ARG A 181 5.24 -4.21 14.52
N LYS A 182 6.06 -3.34 13.92
CA LYS A 182 6.60 -3.53 12.57
C LYS A 182 7.74 -4.55 12.55
N LEU A 183 8.58 -4.61 13.58
CA LEU A 183 9.59 -5.67 13.75
C LEU A 183 8.92 -7.05 13.95
N ASN A 184 7.89 -7.13 14.80
CA ASN A 184 7.14 -8.36 14.99
C ASN A 184 6.45 -8.81 13.69
N SER A 185 5.92 -7.86 12.91
CA SER A 185 5.28 -8.15 11.63
C SER A 185 6.25 -8.57 10.54
N SER A 186 7.51 -8.12 10.59
CA SER A 186 8.54 -8.43 9.60
C SER A 186 9.27 -9.75 9.87
N GLY A 187 9.13 -10.32 11.07
CA GLY A 187 9.88 -11.50 11.49
C GLY A 187 11.38 -11.22 11.70
N ILE A 188 11.78 -9.95 11.73
CA ILE A 188 13.15 -9.57 12.08
C ILE A 188 13.29 -9.75 13.59
N PRO A 189 14.25 -10.56 14.07
CA PRO A 189 14.39 -10.81 15.49
C PRO A 189 14.68 -9.48 16.22
N PRO A 190 14.12 -9.32 17.44
CA PRO A 190 14.52 -8.22 18.29
C PRO A 190 16.02 -8.33 18.60
N ASN A 191 16.74 -7.20 18.56
CA ASN A 191 18.10 -7.16 19.03
C ASN A 191 18.04 -7.37 20.54
N LEU A 192 18.61 -8.47 21.03
CA LEU A 192 18.55 -8.91 22.42
C LEU A 192 18.97 -7.82 23.42
N ILE A 193 19.88 -6.92 22.98
CA ILE A 193 20.36 -5.79 23.79
C ILE A 193 19.32 -4.68 23.91
N THR A 194 18.59 -4.36 22.83
CA THR A 194 17.57 -3.29 22.85
C THR A 194 16.36 -3.68 23.70
N ASN A 195 15.95 -4.96 23.66
CA ASN A 195 14.85 -5.47 24.48
C ASN A 195 15.11 -5.32 25.99
N TYR A 196 16.37 -5.47 26.43
CA TYR A 196 16.72 -5.33 27.84
C TYR A 196 16.59 -3.88 28.30
N ILE A 197 16.93 -2.92 27.43
CA ILE A 197 16.80 -1.49 27.69
C ILE A 197 15.32 -1.07 27.66
N ASP A 198 14.53 -1.54 26.70
CA ASP A 198 13.10 -1.23 26.60
C ASP A 198 12.31 -1.77 27.81
N LEU A 199 12.62 -2.99 28.26
CA LEU A 199 12.05 -3.57 29.50
C LEU A 199 12.41 -2.73 30.74
N LEU A 200 13.65 -2.22 30.80
CA LEU A 200 14.09 -1.32 31.87
C LEU A 200 13.32 0.01 31.84
N MET A 201 13.07 0.57 30.65
CA MET A 201 12.32 1.81 30.49
C MET A 201 10.82 1.63 30.77
N GLU A 202 10.24 0.48 30.43
CA GLU A 202 8.84 0.15 30.72
C GLU A 202 8.59 -0.02 32.24
N ILE A 203 9.57 -0.59 32.97
CA ILE A 203 9.55 -0.64 34.44
C ILE A 203 9.60 0.77 35.05
N LEU A 204 10.39 1.68 34.46
CA LEU A 204 10.52 3.06 34.93
C LEU A 204 9.27 3.91 34.64
N GLN A 205 8.57 3.66 33.52
CA GLN A 205 7.39 4.42 33.11
C GLN A 205 6.09 3.97 33.77
N ASN A 206 5.98 2.71 34.21
CA ASN A 206 4.80 2.18 34.91
C ASN A 206 4.61 2.73 36.34
N GLY A 207 5.49 3.62 36.83
CA GLY A 207 5.35 4.33 38.10
C GLY A 207 4.35 5.49 38.10
N VAL A 208 3.77 5.88 36.96
CA VAL A 208 2.83 7.02 36.88
C VAL A 208 1.64 6.69 35.96
N LYS A 209 0.50 6.31 36.54
CA LYS A 209 -0.80 6.31 35.84
C LYS A 209 -1.87 7.00 36.67
N GLN A 210 -2.58 7.93 36.04
CA GLN A 210 -3.99 8.19 36.33
C GLN A 210 -4.75 8.47 35.02
N VAL A 211 -5.97 7.94 34.97
CA VAL A 211 -6.89 7.68 33.82
C VAL A 211 -8.03 8.72 33.88
N SER A 212 -8.65 9.21 32.81
CA SER A 212 -9.91 8.71 32.17
C SER A 212 -10.47 9.83 31.26
N MET A 213 -10.86 9.60 30.00
CA MET A 213 -12.18 9.17 29.43
C MET A 213 -13.20 10.32 29.24
N VAL A 214 -13.85 10.42 28.05
CA VAL A 214 -15.31 10.54 27.79
C VAL A 214 -15.61 10.80 26.28
N GLN A 215 -16.72 10.20 25.82
CA GLN A 215 -17.30 10.09 24.45
C GLN A 215 -18.12 11.32 23.96
N ILE A 216 -18.56 11.33 22.67
CA ILE A 216 -19.96 11.52 22.15
C ILE A 216 -19.99 11.48 20.57
N VAL A 217 -21.19 11.36 19.97
CA VAL A 217 -21.64 10.58 18.76
C VAL A 217 -22.24 11.43 17.60
N TYR A 218 -22.44 10.81 16.41
CA TYR A 218 -23.30 11.07 15.20
C TYR A 218 -22.65 11.74 13.95
N ASN A 219 -22.59 11.08 12.76
CA ASN A 219 -23.54 10.83 11.60
C ASN A 219 -23.73 12.05 10.66
N GLU A 220 -23.73 12.00 9.31
CA GLU A 220 -23.60 11.00 8.24
C GLU A 220 -23.34 11.78 6.91
N ASN A 221 -22.72 11.13 5.89
CA ASN A 221 -22.74 11.39 4.43
C ASN A 221 -21.41 11.51 3.66
N LEU A 222 -21.48 11.03 2.41
CA LEU A 222 -20.47 10.40 1.56
C LEU A 222 -19.92 11.38 0.49
N ILE A 223 -18.63 11.29 0.11
CA ILE A 223 -18.07 11.95 -1.08
C ILE A 223 -17.11 10.98 -1.82
N LEU A 224 -17.26 10.89 -3.15
CA LEU A 224 -16.48 10.08 -4.08
C LEU A 224 -15.47 10.96 -4.84
N VAL A 225 -14.22 10.52 -5.01
CA VAL A 225 -13.23 11.19 -5.90
C VAL A 225 -12.69 10.18 -6.88
N GLU A 226 -12.91 10.45 -8.18
CA GLU A 226 -12.54 9.60 -9.30
C GLU A 226 -11.30 10.16 -9.99
N PHE A 227 -10.27 9.34 -10.20
CA PHE A 227 -9.12 9.70 -11.04
C PHE A 227 -9.27 9.03 -12.39
N LEU A 228 -9.67 9.81 -13.39
CA LEU A 228 -9.68 9.39 -14.79
C LEU A 228 -8.27 9.48 -15.36
N ARG A 229 -7.85 8.40 -16.05
CA ARG A 229 -6.73 8.41 -16.99
C ARG A 229 -7.07 9.37 -18.14
N THR A 230 -6.32 10.46 -18.28
CA THR A 230 -6.11 11.11 -19.59
C THR A 230 -4.94 10.45 -20.29
#